data_AF-A0A1W0WUF2-F1
#
_entry.id   AF-A0A1W0WUF2-F1
#
_cell.length_a   1.000
_cell.length_b   1.000
_cell.length_c   1.000
_cell.angle_alpha   90.00
_cell.angle_beta   90.00
_cell.angle_gamma   90.00
#
_symmetry.space_group_name_H-M   'P 1'
#
loop_
_entity.id
_entity.type
_entity.pdbx_description
1 polymer ?
#
loop_
_entity_poly.entity_id
_entity_poly.type
_entity_poly.pdbx_seq_one_letter_code
_entity_poly.pdbx_strand_id
1 'polypeptide(L)' 'MNSRQSLPNNSSGLFSAPSSVHLQLQNQAMRMEISRFESVHPHIYAVYDLVEMIGDPGLAQQIRERVVCIEGKSE' A
#
# COMPACT_ATOMS: atom_id res chain seq x y z
N MET A 1 -1.98 57.16 32.45
CA MET A 1 -2.37 55.74 32.56
C MET A 1 -2.49 55.17 31.14
N ASN A 2 -1.45 54.53 30.60
CA ASN A 2 -1.51 53.90 29.28
C ASN A 2 -1.80 52.41 29.46
N SER A 3 -3.07 52.02 29.32
CA SER A 3 -3.53 50.63 29.38
C SER A 3 -3.06 49.88 28.13
N ARG A 4 -2.06 49.01 28.31
CA ARG A 4 -1.56 48.11 27.27
C ARG A 4 -2.64 47.10 26.91
N GLN A 5 -2.96 47.11 25.62
CA GLN A 5 -3.66 46.10 24.84
C GLN A 5 -3.18 44.67 25.19
N SER A 6 -4.09 43.72 25.36
CA SER A 6 -3.80 42.29 25.36
C SER A 6 -4.85 41.59 24.51
N LEU A 7 -4.48 41.25 23.27
CA LEU A 7 -5.25 40.43 22.34
C LEU A 7 -5.43 39.01 22.92
N PRO A 8 -6.49 38.28 22.52
CA PRO A 8 -6.73 36.92 23.00
C PRO A 8 -5.58 35.99 22.56
N ASN A 9 -4.95 35.36 23.55
CA ASN A 9 -3.97 34.31 23.33
C ASN A 9 -4.71 33.07 22.80
N ASN A 10 -4.62 32.85 21.48
CA ASN A 10 -5.06 31.63 20.83
C ASN A 10 -4.08 30.50 21.21
N SER A 11 -4.20 30.02 22.45
CA SER A 11 -3.48 28.85 22.89
C SER A 11 -4.04 27.62 22.20
N SER A 12 -3.11 26.80 21.70
CA SER A 12 -3.29 25.42 21.24
C SER A 12 -4.09 25.26 19.96
N GLY A 13 -3.37 25.39 18.84
CA GLY A 13 -3.69 24.60 17.65
C GLY A 13 -3.85 23.14 18.07
N LEU A 14 -5.06 22.61 17.86
CA LEU A 14 -5.36 21.19 17.87
C LEU A 14 -4.63 20.51 16.69
N PHE A 15 -3.31 20.45 16.74
CA PHE A 15 -2.60 19.34 16.12
C PHE A 15 -2.66 18.21 17.14
N SER A 16 -3.79 17.49 17.13
CA SER A 16 -3.91 16.23 17.86
C SER A 16 -2.82 15.32 17.34
N ALA A 17 -1.73 15.18 18.12
CA ALA A 17 -0.67 14.24 17.80
C ALA A 17 -1.34 12.86 17.65
N PRO A 18 -1.06 12.13 16.57
CA PRO A 18 -1.66 10.81 16.39
C PRO A 18 -1.33 9.98 17.61
N SER A 19 -2.35 9.39 18.23
CA SER A 19 -2.19 8.53 19.39
C SER A 19 -1.19 7.42 19.06
N SER A 20 -0.29 7.08 19.98
CA SER A 20 0.77 6.07 19.76
C SER A 20 0.23 4.74 19.24
N VAL A 21 -1.03 4.41 19.60
CA VAL A 21 -1.78 3.25 19.09
C VAL A 21 -2.02 3.32 17.58
N HIS A 22 -2.37 4.50 17.04
CA HIS A 22 -2.56 4.70 15.61
C HIS A 22 -1.26 4.44 14.82
N LEU A 23 -0.14 4.97 15.32
CA LEU A 23 1.18 4.76 14.69
C LEU A 23 1.61 3.28 14.71
N GLN A 24 1.23 2.56 15.76
CA GLN A 24 1.51 1.14 15.93
C GLN A 24 0.65 0.26 15.02
N LEU A 25 -0.63 0.60 14.85
CA LEU A 25 -1.51 -0.05 13.86
C LEU A 25 -1.00 0.16 12.43
N GLN A 26 -0.57 1.38 12.09
CA GLN A 26 0.00 1.72 10.78
C GLN A 26 1.26 0.88 10.48
N ASN A 27 2.15 0.73 11.47
CA ASN A 27 3.33 -0.12 11.35
C ASN A 27 2.99 -1.59 11.13
N GLN A 28 1.96 -2.11 11.80
CA GLN A 28 1.52 -3.49 11.62
C GLN A 28 0.87 -3.71 10.26
N ALA A 29 0.00 -2.79 9.83
CA ALA A 29 -0.63 -2.86 8.51
C ALA A 29 0.41 -2.87 7.37
N MET A 30 1.42 -2.01 7.45
CA MET A 30 2.52 -1.98 6.48
C MET A 30 3.30 -3.30 6.46
N ARG A 31 3.64 -3.84 7.64
CA ARG A 31 4.36 -5.12 7.75
C ARG A 31 3.56 -6.30 7.18
N MET A 32 2.24 -6.32 7.41
CA MET A 32 1.36 -7.34 6.82
C MET A 32 1.31 -7.23 5.30
N GLU A 33 1.24 -6.03 4.76
CA GLU A 33 1.22 -5.84 3.30
C GLU A 33 2.55 -6.26 2.66
N ILE A 34 3.69 -5.95 3.30
CA ILE A 34 5.02 -6.44 2.87
C ILE A 34 5.05 -7.98 2.86
N SER A 35 4.61 -8.63 3.94
CA SER A 35 4.58 -10.09 4.03
C SER A 35 3.65 -10.72 2.97
N ARG A 36 2.53 -10.07 2.68
CA ARG A 36 1.62 -10.48 1.60
C ARG A 36 2.31 -10.41 0.24
N PHE A 37 3.02 -9.31 -0.07
CA PHE A 37 3.78 -9.18 -1.32
C PHE A 37 4.89 -10.22 -1.43
N GLU A 38 5.68 -10.41 -0.37
CA GLU A 38 6.76 -11.40 -0.34
C GLU A 38 6.24 -12.84 -0.53
N SER A 39 5.06 -13.16 0.02
CA SER A 39 4.46 -14.49 -0.11
C SER A 39 3.88 -14.78 -1.51
N VAL A 40 3.49 -13.75 -2.25
CA VAL A 40 2.89 -13.88 -3.58
C VAL A 40 3.97 -14.00 -4.67
N HIS A 41 5.15 -13.40 -4.46
CA HIS A 41 6.26 -13.39 -5.41
C HIS A 41 6.69 -14.78 -5.92
N PRO A 42 6.84 -15.83 -5.09
CA PRO A 42 7.22 -17.16 -5.57
C PRO A 42 6.21 -17.76 -6.56
N HIS A 43 4.91 -17.49 -6.37
CA HIS A 43 3.85 -18.12 -7.16
C HIS A 43 3.56 -17.36 -8.44
N ILE A 44 3.59 -16.03 -8.43
CA ILE A 44 3.37 -15.21 -9.63
C ILE A 44 4.52 -15.39 -10.63
N TYR A 45 5.78 -15.36 -10.17
CA TYR A 45 6.93 -15.58 -11.07
C TYR A 45 6.94 -17.01 -11.63
N ALA A 46 6.64 -18.02 -10.82
CA ALA A 46 6.51 -19.40 -11.31
C ALA A 46 5.46 -19.53 -12.41
N VAL A 47 4.33 -18.82 -12.31
CA VAL A 47 3.31 -18.81 -13.37
C VAL A 47 3.83 -18.17 -14.65
N TYR A 48 4.60 -17.06 -14.57
CA TYR A 48 5.23 -16.46 -15.74
C TYR A 48 6.23 -17.43 -16.42
N ASP A 49 7.04 -18.14 -15.65
CA ASP A 49 7.97 -19.17 -16.16
C ASP A 49 7.21 -20.32 -16.86
N LEU A 50 6.09 -20.77 -16.27
CA LEU A 50 5.23 -21.79 -16.85
C LEU A 50 4.60 -21.33 -18.17
N VAL A 51 4.18 -20.06 -18.25
CA VAL A 51 3.62 -19.46 -19.47
C VAL A 51 4.66 -19.36 -20.58
N GLU A 52 5.92 -19.06 -20.24
CA GLU A 52 7.01 -19.00 -21.23
C GLU A 52 7.35 -20.35 -21.86
N MET A 53 7.00 -21.46 -21.21
CA MET A 53 7.16 -22.80 -21.77
C MET A 53 6.05 -23.19 -22.77
N ILE A 54 5.03 -22.36 -22.95
CA ILE A 54 3.93 -22.62 -23.88
C ILE A 54 4.37 -22.27 -25.31
N GLY A 55 4.43 -23.27 -26.19
CA GLY A 55 4.86 -23.09 -27.59
C GLY A 55 3.86 -22.32 -28.48
N ASP A 56 2.60 -22.20 -28.06
CA ASP A 56 1.59 -21.40 -28.76
C ASP A 56 1.57 -19.96 -28.21
N PRO A 57 2.02 -18.96 -29.00
CA PRO A 57 2.09 -17.57 -28.55
C PRO A 57 0.72 -16.95 -28.29
N GLY A 58 -0.34 -17.38 -28.99
CA GLY A 58 -1.69 -16.86 -28.79
C GLY A 58 -2.32 -17.36 -27.49
N LEU A 59 -2.03 -18.60 -27.11
CA LEU A 59 -2.44 -19.16 -25.82
C LEU A 59 -1.64 -18.56 -24.67
N ALA A 60 -0.32 -18.43 -24.82
CA ALA A 60 0.55 -17.82 -23.83
C ALA A 60 0.13 -16.38 -23.49
N GLN A 61 -0.22 -15.59 -24.51
CA GLN A 61 -0.69 -14.22 -24.35
C GLN A 61 -2.04 -14.15 -23.61
N GLN A 62 -3.00 -15.04 -23.94
CA GLN A 62 -4.29 -15.09 -23.23
C GLN A 62 -4.14 -15.45 -21.75
N ILE A 63 -3.23 -16.37 -21.42
CA ILE A 63 -2.97 -16.76 -20.03
C ILE A 63 -2.27 -15.60 -19.29
N ARG A 64 -1.32 -14.93 -19.93
CA ARG A 64 -0.65 -13.74 -19.38
C ARG A 64 -1.65 -12.66 -18.99
N GLU A 65 -2.60 -12.34 -19.87
CA GLU A 65 -3.65 -11.35 -19.59
C GLU A 65 -4.53 -11.74 -18.40
N ARG A 66 -4.86 -13.03 -18.27
CA ARG A 66 -5.65 -13.53 -17.13
C ARG A 66 -4.88 -13.45 -15.81
N VAL A 67 -3.58 -13.71 -15.81
CA VAL A 67 -2.72 -13.58 -14.63
C VAL A 67 -2.63 -12.11 -14.19
N VAL A 68 -2.51 -11.18 -15.15
CA VAL A 68 -2.50 -9.73 -14.91
C VAL A 68 -3.77 -9.23 -14.22
N CYS A 69 -4.94 -9.79 -14.57
CA CYS A 69 -6.19 -9.47 -13.88
C CYS A 69 -6.24 -10.00 -12.44
N ILE A 70 -5.53 -11.09 -12.12
CA ILE A 70 -5.52 -11.72 -10.80
C ILE A 70 -4.49 -11.06 -9.86
N GLU A 71 -3.34 -10.63 -10.40
CA GLU A 71 -2.26 -9.98 -9.62
C GLU A 71 -2.61 -8.57 -9.10
N GLY A 72 -3.82 -8.08 -9.39
CA GLY A 72 -4.31 -6.81 -8.84
C GLY A 72 -3.89 -5.58 -9.63
N LYS A 73 -3.60 -5.72 -10.93
CA LYS A 73 -3.62 -4.59 -11.88
C LYS A 73 -5.04 -4.40 -12.39
N SER A 74 -5.90 -3.85 -11.55
CA SER A 74 -7.15 -3.24 -11.98
C SER A 74 -7.17 -1.85 -11.37
N GLU A 75 -6.59 -0.91 -12.12
CA GLU A 75 -6.49 0.55 -11.92
C GLU A 75 -5.96 1.08 -10.57
#